data_AF-X1HFH8-F1
#
_entry.id   AF-X1HFH8-F1
#
_cell.length_a   1.000
_cell.length_b   1.000
_cell.length_c   1.000
_cell.angle_alpha   90.00
_cell.angle_beta   90.00
_cell.angle_gamma   90.00
#
_symmetry.space_group_name_H-M   'P 1'
#
loop_
_entity.id
_entity.type
_entity.pdbx_description
1 polymer ?
#
loop_
_entity_poly.entity_id
_entity_poly.type
_entity_poly.pdbx_seq_one_letter_code
_entity_poly.pdbx_strand_id
1 'polypeptide(L)'
;MSDIDQYLSLVRSRNISNNTYAKFINCIRSFLRFLNLREYIKKDFSSLIKIPPKVESIKEELSDLNIKNIKNYLSVRKEKYKNENLRDLIIFNLGIDCGLRRQEFINLNWEDINFKENSINIKNSKGRKNRVVYFNKDLRELLYLYRKLNGKYINALIRGAHGKRITKC
;
A
#
# COMPACT_ATOMS: atom_id res chain seq x y z
N MET A 1 -5.13 9.27 -36.72
CA MET A 1 -4.69 10.16 -35.63
C MET A 1 -5.87 10.83 -34.94
N SER A 2 -6.90 11.24 -35.70
CA SER A 2 -8.17 11.80 -35.20
C SER A 2 -8.73 11.11 -33.94
N ASP A 3 -8.89 9.79 -33.93
CA ASP A 3 -9.62 9.10 -32.85
C ASP A 3 -8.87 9.11 -31.50
N ILE A 4 -7.53 9.05 -31.53
CA ILE A 4 -6.72 9.07 -30.31
C ILE A 4 -6.76 10.48 -29.70
N ASP A 5 -6.61 11.51 -30.52
CA ASP A 5 -6.67 12.90 -30.06
C ASP A 5 -8.06 13.25 -29.54
N GLN A 6 -9.12 12.76 -30.20
CA GLN A 6 -10.50 12.89 -29.74
C GLN A 6 -10.72 12.17 -28.40
N TYR A 7 -10.22 10.94 -28.24
CA TYR A 7 -10.31 10.21 -26.99
C TYR A 7 -9.53 10.92 -25.87
N LEU A 8 -8.30 11.37 -26.12
CA LEU A 8 -7.50 12.07 -25.12
C LEU A 8 -8.14 13.40 -24.71
N SER A 9 -8.79 14.11 -25.64
CA SER A 9 -9.57 15.31 -25.35
C SER A 9 -10.77 15.00 -24.45
N LEU A 10 -11.51 13.93 -24.73
CA LEU A 10 -12.61 13.45 -23.89
C LEU A 10 -12.13 13.02 -22.49
N VAL A 11 -10.98 12.37 -22.39
CA VAL A 11 -10.41 11.98 -21.10
C VAL A 11 -10.03 13.22 -20.29
N ARG A 12 -9.49 14.25 -20.94
CA ARG A 12 -9.08 15.50 -20.30
C ARG A 12 -10.27 16.34 -19.82
N SER A 13 -11.42 16.28 -20.51
CA SER A 13 -12.63 16.98 -20.08
C SER A 13 -13.28 16.41 -18.81
N ARG A 14 -12.88 15.21 -18.38
CA ARG A 14 -13.37 14.56 -17.13
C ARG A 14 -12.73 15.10 -15.84
N ASN A 15 -12.02 16.23 -15.90
CA ASN A 15 -11.36 16.89 -14.77
C ASN A 15 -10.46 15.94 -13.93
N ILE A 16 -9.72 15.06 -14.61
CA ILE A 16 -8.81 14.10 -13.95
C ILE A 16 -7.43 14.72 -13.68
N SER A 17 -6.70 14.18 -12.70
CA SER A 17 -5.33 14.62 -12.43
C SER A 17 -4.40 14.36 -13.63
N ASN A 18 -3.34 15.18 -13.76
CA ASN A 18 -2.29 14.98 -14.77
C ASN A 18 -1.61 13.61 -14.64
N ASN A 19 -1.48 13.07 -13.43
CA ASN A 19 -0.96 11.72 -13.19
C ASN A 19 -1.88 10.65 -13.78
N THR A 20 -3.20 10.80 -13.60
CA THR A 20 -4.19 9.89 -14.18
C THR A 20 -4.19 10.00 -15.70
N TYR A 21 -4.15 11.22 -16.25
CA TYR A 21 -4.08 11.47 -17.69
C TYR A 21 -2.82 10.85 -18.32
N ALA A 22 -1.65 11.02 -17.70
CA ALA A 22 -0.40 10.41 -18.15
C ALA A 22 -0.46 8.87 -18.15
N LYS A 23 -1.20 8.24 -17.21
CA LYS A 23 -1.42 6.78 -17.22
C LYS A 23 -2.21 6.32 -18.45
N PHE A 24 -3.26 7.04 -18.84
CA PHE A 24 -4.02 6.72 -20.06
C PHE A 24 -3.14 6.82 -21.31
N ILE A 25 -2.35 7.90 -21.41
CA ILE A 25 -1.39 8.06 -22.51
C ILE A 25 -0.38 6.90 -22.54
N ASN A 26 0.20 6.54 -21.40
CA ASN A 26 1.16 5.44 -21.32
C ASN A 26 0.53 4.09 -21.69
N CYS A 27 -0.75 3.87 -21.34
CA CYS A 27 -1.49 2.67 -21.74
C CYS A 27 -1.63 2.59 -23.27
N ILE A 28 -2.10 3.67 -23.91
CA ILE A 28 -2.23 3.75 -25.37
C ILE A 28 -0.89 3.53 -26.05
N ARG A 29 0.18 4.20 -25.59
CA ARG A 29 1.53 4.04 -26.13
C ARG A 29 2.01 2.60 -26.03
N SER A 30 1.80 1.95 -24.88
CA SER A 30 2.18 0.55 -24.69
C SER A 30 1.40 -0.39 -25.61
N PHE A 31 0.11 -0.12 -25.83
CA PHE A 31 -0.73 -0.90 -26.73
C PHE A 31 -0.31 -0.72 -28.20
N LEU A 32 -0.07 0.51 -28.66
CA LEU A 32 0.42 0.78 -30.01
C LEU A 32 1.78 0.12 -30.27
N ARG A 33 2.69 0.18 -29.28
CA ARG A 33 3.98 -0.51 -29.35
C ARG A 33 3.80 -2.02 -29.47
N PHE A 34 2.86 -2.60 -28.71
CA PHE A 34 2.52 -4.02 -28.83
C PHE A 34 1.99 -4.37 -30.23
N LEU A 35 1.07 -3.56 -30.78
CA LEU A 35 0.53 -3.79 -32.12
C LEU A 35 1.62 -3.75 -33.20
N ASN A 36 2.56 -2.80 -33.10
CA ASN A 36 3.66 -2.70 -34.04
C ASN A 36 4.65 -3.88 -33.90
N LEU A 37 5.01 -4.25 -32.67
CA LEU A 37 5.89 -5.41 -32.40
C LEU A 37 5.29 -6.76 -32.85
N ARG A 38 3.96 -6.83 -32.94
CA ARG A 38 3.23 -8.00 -33.44
C ARG A 38 2.82 -7.88 -34.90
N GLU A 39 3.32 -6.86 -35.60
CA GLU A 39 3.09 -6.60 -37.02
C GLU A 39 1.62 -6.36 -37.42
N TYR A 40 0.72 -6.12 -36.45
CA TYR A 40 -0.65 -5.70 -36.72
C TYR A 40 -0.72 -4.30 -37.34
N ILE A 41 0.30 -3.47 -37.10
CA ILE A 41 0.47 -2.16 -37.74
C ILE A 41 1.90 -2.00 -38.27
N LYS A 42 2.04 -1.42 -39.47
CA LYS A 42 3.32 -1.26 -40.16
C LYS A 42 4.24 -0.20 -39.55
N LYS A 43 3.68 0.78 -38.83
CA LYS A 43 4.40 1.92 -38.27
C LYS A 43 4.08 2.06 -36.79
N ASP A 44 5.10 2.38 -35.99
CA ASP A 44 4.90 2.77 -34.61
C ASP A 44 4.35 4.20 -34.51
N PHE A 45 3.11 4.34 -34.03
CA PHE A 45 2.48 5.63 -33.74
C PHE A 45 2.68 6.07 -32.28
N SER A 46 3.25 5.23 -31.43
CA SER A 46 3.39 5.51 -29.99
C SER A 46 4.26 6.74 -29.73
N SER A 47 5.31 6.94 -30.54
CA SER A 47 6.25 8.06 -30.45
C SER A 47 5.60 9.42 -30.68
N LEU A 48 4.49 9.46 -31.42
CA LEU A 48 3.79 10.69 -31.79
C LEU A 48 2.91 11.23 -30.66
N ILE A 49 2.59 10.40 -29.66
CA ILE A 49 1.75 10.80 -28.52
C ILE A 49 2.63 11.44 -27.44
N LYS A 50 2.46 12.74 -27.23
CA LYS A 50 3.17 13.52 -26.21
C LYS A 50 2.64 13.22 -24.82
N ILE A 51 3.56 12.92 -23.89
CA ILE A 51 3.25 12.73 -22.48
C ILE A 51 3.31 14.11 -21.80
N PRO A 52 2.31 14.52 -21.02
CA PRO A 52 2.39 15.75 -20.24
C PRO A 52 3.56 15.66 -19.25
N PRO A 53 4.21 16.80 -18.92
CA PRO A 53 5.23 16.80 -17.90
C PRO A 53 4.66 16.26 -16.59
N LYS A 54 5.49 15.49 -15.87
CA LYS A 54 5.14 14.97 -14.56
C LYS A 54 5.00 16.17 -13.63
N VAL A 55 3.82 16.35 -13.05
CA VAL A 55 3.63 17.31 -11.97
C VAL A 55 4.22 16.68 -10.72
N GLU A 56 5.28 17.30 -10.19
CA GLU A 56 5.79 16.93 -8.87
C GLU A 56 4.79 17.40 -7.81
N SER A 57 4.21 16.43 -7.11
CA SER A 57 3.47 16.71 -5.89
C SER A 57 4.42 16.57 -4.72
N ILE A 58 4.60 17.63 -3.94
CA ILE A 58 5.26 17.53 -2.64
C ILE A 58 4.43 16.57 -1.79
N LYS A 59 5.07 15.52 -1.28
CA LYS A 59 4.43 14.64 -0.31
C LYS A 59 4.71 15.23 1.06
N GLU A 60 3.65 15.49 1.81
CA GLU A 60 3.80 15.88 3.22
C GLU A 60 4.42 14.70 3.99
N GLU A 61 5.46 15.01 4.75
CA GLU A 61 6.09 14.06 5.65
C GLU A 61 5.44 14.13 7.03
N LEU A 62 5.39 13.00 7.72
CA LEU A 62 4.90 12.95 9.10
C LEU A 62 5.99 13.44 10.03
N SER A 63 5.78 14.58 10.70
CA SER A 63 6.65 15.04 11.78
C SER A 63 6.52 14.15 13.02
N ASP A 64 7.54 14.16 13.88
CA ASP A 64 7.52 13.42 15.15
C ASP A 64 6.31 13.79 16.03
N LEU A 65 5.90 15.07 15.99
CA LEU A 65 4.71 15.53 16.68
C LEU A 65 3.44 14.90 16.12
N ASN A 66 3.32 14.79 14.79
CA ASN A 66 2.19 14.11 14.14
C ASN A 66 2.14 12.62 14.51
N ILE A 67 3.29 11.94 14.51
CA ILE A 67 3.40 10.53 14.92
C ILE A 67 2.94 10.37 16.37
N LYS A 68 3.41 11.23 17.28
CA LYS A 68 3.01 11.21 18.70
C LYS A 68 1.51 11.46 18.87
N ASN A 69 0.96 12.44 18.16
CA ASN A 69 -0.47 12.76 18.23
C ASN A 69 -1.36 11.61 17.74
N ILE A 70 -0.97 10.94 16.65
CA ILE A 70 -1.69 9.77 16.14
C ILE A 70 -1.63 8.62 17.15
N LYS A 71 -0.44 8.31 17.70
CA LYS A 71 -0.29 7.25 18.72
C LYS A 71 -1.12 7.53 19.97
N ASN A 72 -1.14 8.79 20.44
CA ASN A 72 -1.97 9.22 21.56
C ASN A 72 -3.46 9.06 21.27
N TYR A 73 -3.90 9.54 20.10
CA TYR A 73 -5.30 9.44 19.71
C TYR A 73 -5.79 7.98 19.63
N LEU A 74 -4.96 7.07 19.08
CA LEU A 74 -5.28 5.63 19.04
C LEU A 74 -5.32 5.01 20.44
N SER A 75 -4.57 5.54 21.40
CA SER A 75 -4.53 5.03 22.78
C SER A 75 -5.71 5.50 23.65
N VAL A 76 -6.38 6.61 23.29
CA VAL A 76 -7.39 7.29 24.13
C VAL A 76 -8.83 7.17 23.57
N ARG A 77 -9.02 6.49 22.44
CA ARG A 77 -10.35 6.18 21.90
C ARG A 77 -11.19 5.35 22.89
N LYS A 78 -12.52 5.53 22.87
CA LYS A 78 -13.50 4.88 23.79
C LYS A 78 -13.18 3.40 24.03
N GLU A 79 -13.29 2.95 25.29
CA GLU A 79 -12.96 1.58 25.73
C GLU A 79 -13.67 0.48 24.92
N LYS A 80 -14.88 0.75 24.40
CA LYS A 80 -15.59 -0.18 23.51
C LYS A 80 -14.84 -0.54 22.22
N TYR A 81 -13.81 0.22 21.84
CA TYR A 81 -12.95 -0.02 20.68
C TYR A 81 -11.54 -0.51 21.04
N LYS A 82 -11.33 -1.00 22.26
CA LYS A 82 -9.99 -1.36 22.77
C LYS A 82 -9.22 -2.31 21.83
N ASN A 83 -9.90 -3.28 21.24
CA ASN A 83 -9.28 -4.26 20.34
C ASN A 83 -8.90 -3.63 18.99
N GLU A 84 -9.77 -2.78 18.43
CA GLU A 84 -9.52 -2.02 17.21
C GLU A 84 -8.42 -0.99 17.40
N ASN A 85 -8.40 -0.30 18.53
CA ASN A 85 -7.37 0.67 18.90
C ASN A 85 -5.98 0.01 18.92
N LEU A 86 -5.86 -1.14 19.59
CA LEU A 86 -4.61 -1.89 19.65
C LEU A 86 -4.19 -2.40 18.26
N ARG A 87 -5.14 -2.90 17.47
CA ARG A 87 -4.88 -3.32 16.08
C ARG A 87 -4.37 -2.15 15.24
N ASP A 88 -5.07 -1.03 15.26
CA ASP A 88 -4.75 0.14 14.45
C ASP A 88 -3.38 0.74 14.86
N LEU A 89 -3.06 0.70 16.16
CA LEU A 89 -1.75 1.08 16.67
C LEU A 89 -0.64 0.14 16.16
N ILE A 90 -0.88 -1.17 16.11
CA ILE A 90 0.06 -2.14 15.53
C ILE A 90 0.26 -1.88 14.04
N ILE A 91 -0.83 -1.68 13.27
CA ILE A 91 -0.75 -1.35 11.85
C ILE A 91 0.09 -0.09 11.63
N PHE A 92 -0.13 0.93 12.45
CA PHE A 92 0.62 2.19 12.37
C PHE A 92 2.12 2.00 12.62
N ASN A 93 2.50 1.27 13.69
CA ASN A 93 3.91 0.98 13.97
C ASN A 93 4.54 0.07 12.90
N LEU A 94 3.83 -0.91 12.35
CA LEU A 94 4.32 -1.71 11.22
C LEU A 94 4.60 -0.86 9.97
N GLY A 95 3.80 0.21 9.77
CA GLY A 95 4.01 1.15 8.68
C GLY A 95 5.20 2.08 8.91
N ILE A 96 5.28 2.72 10.08
CA ILE A 96 6.31 3.73 10.41
C ILE A 96 7.65 3.08 10.74
N ASP A 97 7.68 2.08 11.62
CA ASP A 97 8.93 1.51 12.15
C ASP A 97 9.53 0.47 11.19
N CYS A 98 8.68 -0.33 10.53
CA CYS A 98 9.12 -1.43 9.68
C CYS A 98 8.96 -1.16 8.17
N GLY A 99 8.30 -0.05 7.79
CA GLY A 99 8.12 0.32 6.38
C GLY A 99 7.32 -0.71 5.58
N LEU A 100 6.33 -1.37 6.19
CA LEU A 100 5.48 -2.33 5.48
C LEU A 100 4.49 -1.61 4.59
N ARG A 101 4.31 -2.13 3.38
CA ARG A 101 3.22 -1.70 2.51
C ARG A 101 1.89 -2.25 3.01
N ARG A 102 0.80 -1.57 2.65
CA ARG A 102 -0.59 -1.98 2.96
C ARG A 102 -0.83 -3.47 2.79
N GLN A 103 -0.48 -4.01 1.63
CA GLN A 103 -0.70 -5.42 1.33
C GLN A 103 0.22 -6.37 2.11
N GLU A 104 1.41 -5.90 2.50
CA GLU A 104 2.38 -6.70 3.26
C GLU A 104 1.85 -6.98 4.67
N PHE A 105 1.44 -5.95 5.42
CA PHE A 105 0.90 -6.17 6.77
C PHE A 105 -0.49 -6.82 6.77
N ILE A 106 -1.33 -6.56 5.75
CA ILE A 106 -2.62 -7.25 5.59
C ILE A 106 -2.41 -8.76 5.46
N ASN A 107 -1.34 -9.19 4.79
CA ASN A 107 -1.07 -10.60 4.51
C ASN A 107 -0.29 -11.32 5.62
N LEU A 108 0.23 -10.60 6.62
CA LEU A 108 0.98 -11.20 7.72
C LEU A 108 0.18 -12.24 8.50
N ASN A 109 0.85 -13.31 8.88
CA ASN A 109 0.42 -14.29 9.86
C ASN A 109 1.24 -14.20 11.13
N TRP A 110 0.74 -14.78 12.23
CA TRP A 110 1.52 -14.91 13.46
C TRP A 110 2.81 -15.73 13.29
N GLU A 111 2.81 -16.71 12.38
CA GLU A 111 4.00 -17.52 12.03
C GLU A 111 5.11 -16.71 11.36
N ASP A 112 4.79 -15.55 10.78
CA ASP A 112 5.79 -14.69 10.13
C ASP A 112 6.58 -13.85 11.16
N ILE A 113 6.16 -13.86 12.43
CA ILE A 113 6.77 -13.07 13.51
C ILE A 113 7.72 -13.94 14.34
N ASN A 114 9.00 -13.62 14.29
CA ASN A 114 10.01 -14.18 15.19
C ASN A 114 10.20 -13.26 16.40
N PHE A 115 9.56 -13.62 17.52
CA PHE A 115 9.67 -12.88 18.77
C PHE A 115 11.03 -13.01 19.47
N LYS A 116 11.86 -14.01 19.13
CA LYS A 116 13.21 -14.16 19.70
C LYS A 116 14.16 -13.12 19.12
N GLU A 117 14.06 -12.90 17.81
CA GLU A 117 14.91 -11.97 17.06
C GLU A 117 14.28 -10.59 16.85
N ASN A 118 13.03 -10.40 17.27
CA ASN A 118 12.20 -9.23 16.93
C ASN A 118 12.18 -8.97 15.43
N SER A 119 11.91 -10.01 14.64
CA SER A 119 11.93 -9.94 13.18
C SER A 119 10.63 -10.44 12.55
N ILE A 120 10.31 -9.91 11.37
CA ILE A 120 9.14 -10.26 10.56
C ILE A 120 9.64 -10.74 9.20
N ASN A 121 9.21 -11.92 8.80
CA ASN A 121 9.48 -12.44 7.47
C ASN A 121 8.39 -12.00 6.49
N ILE A 122 8.71 -11.04 5.62
CA ILE A 122 7.78 -10.54 4.61
C ILE A 122 7.88 -11.41 3.36
N LYS A 123 6.83 -12.20 3.13
CA LYS A 123 6.67 -13.03 1.93
C LYS A 123 6.11 -12.21 0.75
N ASN A 124 6.49 -12.59 -0.47
CA ASN A 124 5.90 -12.04 -1.71
C ASN A 124 5.95 -10.51 -1.82
N SER A 125 7.08 -9.89 -1.46
CA SER A 125 7.28 -8.45 -1.67
C SER A 125 7.39 -8.10 -3.17
N LYS A 126 7.49 -6.80 -3.48
CA LYS A 126 7.69 -6.31 -4.87
C LYS A 126 8.81 -7.09 -5.57
N GLY A 127 8.52 -7.64 -6.74
CA GLY A 127 9.46 -8.49 -7.50
C GLY A 127 9.53 -9.94 -7.03
N ARG A 128 8.56 -10.41 -6.23
CA ARG A 128 8.49 -11.78 -5.68
C ARG A 128 9.69 -12.17 -4.81
N LYS A 129 10.31 -11.19 -4.15
CA LYS A 129 11.40 -11.42 -3.21
C LYS A 129 10.86 -11.51 -1.78
N ASN A 130 11.47 -12.35 -0.97
CA ASN A 130 11.25 -12.36 0.48
C ASN A 130 12.26 -11.41 1.13
N ARG A 131 11.88 -10.79 2.25
CA ARG A 131 12.78 -9.96 3.06
C ARG A 131 12.45 -10.12 4.53
N VAL A 132 13.46 -9.95 5.37
CA VAL A 132 13.28 -9.85 6.83
C VAL A 132 13.35 -8.37 7.21
N VAL A 133 12.47 -7.96 8.13
CA VAL A 133 12.51 -6.64 8.77
C VAL A 133 12.52 -6.81 10.27
N TYR A 134 13.19 -5.92 10.98
CA TYR A 134 13.26 -5.94 12.44
C TYR A 134 12.31 -4.91 13.05
N PHE A 135 11.88 -5.16 14.28
CA PHE A 135 11.04 -4.26 15.05
C PHE A 135 11.59 -4.01 16.46
N ASN A 136 11.18 -2.88 17.04
CA ASN A 136 11.58 -2.46 18.38
C ASN A 136 10.84 -3.23 19.49
N LYS A 137 11.26 -3.00 20.73
CA LYS A 137 10.65 -3.63 21.91
C LYS A 137 9.18 -3.20 22.11
N ASP A 138 8.86 -1.96 21.80
CA ASP A 138 7.50 -1.41 21.94
C ASP A 138 6.49 -2.17 21.07
N LEU A 139 6.82 -2.37 19.78
CA LEU A 139 5.97 -3.15 18.88
C LEU A 139 5.86 -4.60 19.34
N ARG A 140 6.94 -5.17 19.89
CA ARG A 140 6.89 -6.53 20.48
C ARG A 140 5.87 -6.63 21.60
N GLU A 141 5.86 -5.67 22.53
CA GLU A 141 4.94 -5.62 23.66
C GLU A 141 3.49 -5.48 23.19
N LEU A 142 3.25 -4.60 22.21
CA LEU A 142 1.95 -4.46 21.57
C LEU A 142 1.48 -5.77 20.93
N LEU A 143 2.37 -6.45 20.20
CA LEU A 143 2.07 -7.75 19.58
C LEU A 143 1.75 -8.83 20.62
N TYR A 144 2.47 -8.87 21.74
CA TYR A 144 2.17 -9.79 22.84
C TYR A 144 0.79 -9.50 23.46
N LEU A 145 0.49 -8.24 23.76
CA LEU A 145 -0.80 -7.83 24.28
C LEU A 145 -1.93 -8.21 23.31
N TYR A 146 -1.71 -7.94 22.02
CA TYR A 146 -2.69 -8.24 20.97
C TYR A 146 -2.90 -9.74 20.80
N ARG A 147 -1.85 -10.56 20.93
CA ARG A 147 -1.95 -12.01 20.93
C ARG A 147 -2.72 -12.54 22.15
N LYS A 148 -2.53 -11.93 23.33
CA LYS A 148 -3.23 -12.31 24.56
C LYS A 148 -4.73 -12.02 24.47
N LEU A 149 -5.11 -10.85 23.95
CA LEU A 149 -6.51 -10.45 23.82
C LEU A 149 -7.27 -11.25 22.76
N ASN A 150 -6.59 -11.61 21.66
CA ASN A 150 -7.22 -12.34 20.57
C ASN A 150 -7.10 -13.86 20.71
N GLY A 151 -6.41 -14.43 21.71
CA GLY A 151 -6.25 -15.88 21.87
C GLY A 151 -5.25 -16.55 20.91
N LYS A 152 -4.92 -17.83 21.17
CA LYS A 152 -3.99 -18.64 20.36
C LYS A 152 -4.64 -19.00 19.01
N TYR A 153 -4.54 -18.13 18.02
CA TYR A 153 -4.94 -18.46 16.65
C TYR A 153 -3.73 -18.54 15.70
N ILE A 154 -3.76 -19.56 14.85
CA ILE A 154 -2.67 -19.98 13.92
C ILE A 154 -2.63 -19.15 12.61
N ASN A 155 -3.49 -18.13 12.46
CA ASN A 155 -3.74 -17.50 11.15
C ASN A 155 -3.36 -16.00 11.14
N ALA A 156 -4.09 -15.19 10.37
CA ALA A 156 -3.83 -13.76 10.13
C ALA A 156 -3.49 -12.97 11.41
N LEU A 157 -2.44 -12.15 11.31
CA LEU A 157 -2.05 -11.18 12.32
C LEU A 157 -3.14 -10.11 12.44
N ILE A 158 -3.41 -9.36 11.36
CA ILE A 158 -4.38 -8.26 11.36
C ILE A 158 -5.80 -8.76 11.02
N ARG A 159 -6.76 -8.49 11.91
CA ARG A 159 -8.17 -8.94 11.78
C ARG A 159 -9.18 -7.81 11.90
N GLY A 160 -10.29 -7.94 11.17
CA GLY A 160 -11.44 -7.04 11.27
C GLY A 160 -12.27 -7.29 12.53
N ALA A 161 -13.31 -6.49 12.75
CA ALA A 161 -14.21 -6.62 13.91
C ALA A 161 -14.86 -8.01 14.02
N HIS A 162 -15.08 -8.69 12.89
CA HIS A 162 -15.64 -10.05 12.83
C HIS A 162 -14.58 -11.16 12.92
N GLY A 163 -13.35 -10.85 13.31
CA GLY A 163 -12.27 -11.85 13.49
C GLY A 163 -11.65 -12.42 12.21
N LYS A 164 -12.17 -12.03 11.02
CA LYS A 164 -11.61 -12.40 9.71
C LYS A 164 -10.44 -11.49 9.31
N ARG A 165 -9.56 -11.97 8.42
CA ARG A 165 -8.49 -11.13 7.84
C ARG A 165 -9.12 -9.92 7.15
N ILE A 166 -8.54 -8.74 7.37
CA ILE A 166 -8.92 -7.54 6.62
C ILE A 166 -8.44 -7.70 5.18
N THR A 167 -9.32 -7.58 4.19
CA THR A 167 -8.96 -7.70 2.78
C THR A 167 -8.92 -6.35 2.06
N LYS A 168 -9.54 -5.32 2.66
CA LYS A 168 -9.53 -3.94 2.19
C LYS A 168 -9.35 -3.03 3.41
N CYS A 169 -8.31 -2.20 3.36
CA CYS A 169 -8.07 -1.05 4.23
C CYS A 169 -8.18 0.17 3.34
#